data_AF-A0A838NQR7-F1
#
_entry.id   AF-A0A838NQR7-F1
#
_cell.length_a   1.000
_cell.length_b   1.000
_cell.length_c   1.000
_cell.angle_alpha   90.00
_cell.angle_beta   90.00
_cell.angle_gamma   90.00
#
_symmetry.space_group_name_H-M   'P 1'
#
loop_
_entity.id
_entity.type
_entity.pdbx_description
1 polymer ?
#
loop_
_entity_poly.entity_id
_entity_poly.type
_entity_poly.pdbx_seq_one_letter_code
_entity_poly.pdbx_strand_id
1 'polypeptide(L)'
;MRVAIAGKGGTGKTTISGTLARVLARRGREVLAIDADTTPNLAVTLGVPPARAQEMMELPRNMMERQQQDDGTMKTVFTADSEEVISRYSAAGPDGVRLLVMGKINHGGAG
;
A
#
# COMPACT_ATOMS: atom_id res chain seq x y z
N MET A 1 13.02 -2.24 -8.18
CA MET A 1 12.91 -0.76 -8.13
C MET A 1 11.87 -0.40 -7.09
N ARG A 2 12.09 0.65 -6.27
CA ARG A 2 11.13 1.13 -5.27
C ARG A 2 10.92 2.63 -5.50
N VAL A 3 9.67 3.08 -5.52
CA VAL A 3 9.29 4.47 -5.76
C VAL A 3 8.30 4.89 -4.68
N ALA A 4 8.57 6.03 -4.04
CA ALA A 4 7.64 6.66 -3.11
C ALA A 4 7.24 8.03 -3.67
N ILE A 5 5.93 8.32 -3.68
CA ILE A 5 5.38 9.58 -4.19
C ILE A 5 4.75 10.33 -3.01
N ALA A 6 5.34 11.47 -2.67
CA ALA A 6 4.94 12.30 -1.55
C ALA A 6 4.66 13.76 -1.99
N GLY A 7 3.94 14.52 -1.17
CA GLY A 7 3.49 15.87 -1.51
C GLY A 7 2.21 16.27 -0.76
N LYS A 8 1.84 17.55 -0.85
CA LYS A 8 0.67 18.12 -0.14
C LYS A 8 -0.65 17.48 -0.61
N GLY A 9 -1.72 17.69 0.16
CA GLY A 9 -3.07 17.30 -0.26
C GLY A 9 -3.44 17.94 -1.61
N GLY A 10 -4.10 17.19 -2.49
CA GLY A 10 -4.58 17.71 -3.78
C GLY A 10 -3.55 17.87 -4.90
N THR A 11 -2.25 17.58 -4.69
CA THR A 11 -1.22 17.75 -5.73
C THR A 11 -1.20 16.64 -6.81
N GLY A 12 -2.20 15.75 -6.84
CA GLY A 12 -2.30 14.67 -7.84
C GLY A 12 -1.43 13.44 -7.59
N LYS A 13 -0.91 13.24 -6.35
CA LYS A 13 -0.05 12.09 -6.02
C LYS A 13 -0.66 10.76 -6.40
N THR A 14 -1.88 10.49 -5.95
CA THR A 14 -2.58 9.23 -6.20
C THR A 14 -2.78 9.01 -7.69
N THR A 15 -3.13 10.07 -8.43
CA THR A 15 -3.25 10.06 -9.90
C THR A 15 -1.94 9.65 -10.57
N ILE A 16 -0.81 10.25 -10.17
CA ILE A 16 0.51 9.93 -10.72
C ILE A 16 0.92 8.50 -10.33
N SER A 17 0.72 8.10 -9.07
CA SER A 17 1.02 6.75 -8.57
C SER A 17 0.28 5.69 -9.37
N GLY A 18 -1.04 5.86 -9.55
CA GLY A 18 -1.86 4.93 -10.31
C GLY A 18 -1.43 4.89 -11.77
N THR A 19 -1.28 6.05 -12.42
CA THR A 19 -0.85 6.11 -13.83
C THR A 19 0.50 5.44 -14.06
N LEU A 20 1.49 5.72 -13.21
CA LEU A 20 2.82 5.13 -13.27
C LEU A 20 2.76 3.60 -13.11
N ALA A 21 1.98 3.11 -12.15
CA ALA A 21 1.80 1.68 -11.92
C ALA A 21 1.23 0.97 -13.15
N ARG A 22 0.18 1.53 -13.77
CA ARG A 22 -0.44 0.99 -15.00
C ARG A 22 0.55 0.98 -16.17
N VAL A 23 1.27 2.09 -16.37
CA VAL A 23 2.25 2.21 -17.47
C VAL A 23 3.39 1.20 -17.32
N LEU A 24 3.91 1.02 -16.10
CA LEU A 24 4.96 0.04 -15.83
C LEU A 24 4.45 -1.40 -16.04
N ALA A 25 3.25 -1.71 -15.57
CA ALA A 25 2.66 -3.02 -15.75
C ALA A 25 2.43 -3.37 -17.23
N ARG A 26 1.89 -2.43 -18.03
CA ARG A 26 1.76 -2.56 -19.49
C ARG A 26 3.08 -2.79 -20.22
N ARG A 27 4.20 -2.34 -19.65
CA ARG A 27 5.56 -2.56 -20.16
C ARG A 27 6.16 -3.89 -19.70
N GLY A 28 5.36 -4.80 -19.17
CA GLY A 28 5.78 -6.13 -18.73
C GLY A 28 6.50 -6.14 -17.38
N ARG A 29 6.37 -5.09 -16.57
CA ARG A 29 6.95 -5.07 -15.21
C ARG A 29 5.97 -5.66 -14.22
N GLU A 30 6.47 -6.46 -13.29
CA GLU A 30 5.69 -6.80 -12.11
C GLU A 30 5.56 -5.58 -11.20
N VAL A 31 4.31 -5.21 -10.90
CA VAL A 31 4.01 -4.01 -10.11
C VAL A 31 3.16 -4.37 -8.91
N LEU A 32 3.69 -4.05 -7.73
CA LEU A 32 2.94 -3.94 -6.49
C LEU A 32 2.71 -2.45 -6.21
N ALA A 33 1.45 -2.03 -6.28
CA ALA A 33 1.01 -0.72 -5.86
C ALA A 33 0.61 -0.78 -4.38
N ILE A 34 1.08 0.18 -3.57
CA ILE A 34 0.75 0.27 -2.14
C ILE A 34 0.06 1.61 -1.90
N ASP A 35 -1.17 1.57 -1.38
CA ASP A 35 -1.88 2.74 -0.89
C ASP A 35 -1.64 2.88 0.62
N ALA A 36 -0.92 3.93 1.02
CA ALA A 36 -0.60 4.23 2.40
C ALA A 36 -1.37 5.44 2.94
N ASP A 37 -2.36 5.96 2.19
CA ASP A 37 -3.17 7.09 2.63
C ASP A 37 -4.26 6.62 3.62
N THR A 38 -4.63 7.50 4.56
CA THR A 38 -5.71 7.23 5.55
C THR A 38 -7.09 7.09 4.92
N THR A 39 -7.25 7.62 3.70
CA THR A 39 -8.44 7.46 2.86
C THR A 39 -7.97 6.91 1.52
N PRO A 40 -7.90 5.57 1.36
CA PRO A 40 -7.30 4.95 0.20
C PRO A 40 -8.14 5.25 -1.06
N ASN A 41 -7.47 5.72 -2.11
CA ASN A 41 -8.08 6.12 -3.38
C ASN A 41 -7.34 5.54 -4.60
N LEU A 42 -6.27 4.78 -4.37
CA LEU A 42 -5.45 4.21 -5.43
C LEU A 42 -6.20 3.12 -6.21
N ALA A 43 -7.07 2.35 -5.56
CA ALA A 43 -7.94 1.36 -6.22
C ALA A 43 -8.79 2.00 -7.33
N VAL A 44 -9.43 3.13 -7.02
CA VAL A 44 -10.23 3.90 -7.98
C VAL A 44 -9.36 4.41 -9.12
N THR A 45 -8.20 4.98 -8.80
CA THR A 45 -7.27 5.53 -9.81
C THR A 45 -6.73 4.44 -10.75
N LEU A 46 -6.51 3.23 -10.24
CA LEU A 46 -6.08 2.09 -11.04
C LEU A 46 -7.20 1.53 -11.93
N GLY A 47 -8.45 1.90 -11.69
CA GLY A 47 -9.63 1.37 -12.39
C GLY A 47 -10.09 0.02 -11.85
N VAL A 48 -9.84 -0.27 -10.56
CA VAL A 48 -10.38 -1.46 -9.90
C VAL A 48 -11.91 -1.32 -9.81
N PRO A 49 -12.69 -2.33 -10.23
CA PRO A 49 -14.16 -2.28 -10.11
C PRO A 49 -14.60 -2.09 -8.64
N PRO A 50 -15.65 -1.30 -8.36
CA PRO A 50 -16.11 -1.05 -6.99
C PRO A 50 -16.39 -2.32 -6.18
N ALA A 51 -17.02 -3.33 -6.80
CA ALA A 51 -17.29 -4.62 -6.15
C ALA A 51 -16.01 -5.29 -5.65
N ARG A 52 -14.94 -5.27 -6.46
CA ARG A 52 -13.64 -5.81 -6.04
C ARG A 52 -12.95 -4.94 -5.00
N ALA A 53 -13.08 -3.62 -5.11
CA ALA A 53 -12.50 -2.70 -4.12
C ALA A 53 -13.10 -2.93 -2.72
N GLN A 54 -14.38 -3.31 -2.65
CA GLN A 54 -15.07 -3.62 -1.39
C GLN A 54 -14.63 -4.94 -0.75
N GLU A 55 -14.11 -5.88 -1.55
CA GLU A 55 -13.60 -7.18 -1.10
C GLU A 55 -12.13 -7.12 -0.66
N MET A 56 -11.45 -5.97 -0.87
CA MET A 56 -10.04 -5.83 -0.53
C MET A 56 -9.83 -5.89 0.98
N MET A 57 -8.91 -6.76 1.40
CA MET A 57 -8.46 -6.80 2.79
C MET A 57 -7.42 -5.72 3.04
N GLU A 58 -7.60 -4.95 4.10
CA GLU A 58 -6.59 -4.02 4.60
C GLU A 58 -5.46 -4.80 5.30
N LEU A 59 -4.21 -4.37 5.10
CA LEU A 59 -3.08 -4.99 5.79
C LEU A 59 -3.20 -4.74 7.31
N PRO A 60 -3.19 -5.81 8.14
CA PRO A 60 -3.27 -5.67 9.59
C PRO A 60 -2.03 -4.96 10.16
N ARG A 61 -2.23 -4.07 11.15
CA ARG A 61 -1.14 -3.33 11.81
C ARG A 61 -0.28 -4.18 12.73
N ASN A 62 -0.79 -5.29 13.23
CA ASN A 62 -0.07 -6.21 14.13
C ASN A 62 1.07 -6.97 13.42
N MET A 63 1.26 -6.77 12.12
CA MET A 63 2.44 -7.25 11.38
C MET A 63 3.67 -6.36 11.55
N MET A 64 3.56 -5.30 12.37
CA MET A 64 4.64 -4.40 12.74
C MET A 64 4.92 -4.49 14.23
N GLU A 65 6.17 -4.76 14.59
CA GLU A 65 6.62 -4.85 15.98
C GLU A 65 7.67 -3.80 16.29
N ARG A 66 7.66 -3.27 17.51
CA ARG A 66 8.75 -2.41 17.99
C ARG A 66 9.85 -3.28 18.57
N GLN A 67 11.01 -3.28 17.93
CA GLN A 67 12.19 -4.01 18.38
C GLN A 67 13.26 -3.03 18.84
N GLN A 68 13.89 -3.33 19.99
CA GLN A 68 15.06 -2.60 20.46
C GLN A 68 16.28 -3.09 19.69
N GLN A 69 16.99 -2.15 19.07
CA GLN A 69 18.24 -2.41 18.36
C GLN A 69 19.41 -2.44 19.35
N ASP A 70 20.55 -2.97 18.91
CA ASP A 70 21.78 -3.06 19.72
C ASP A 70 22.28 -1.70 20.23
N ASP A 71 21.94 -0.62 19.53
CA ASP A 71 22.25 0.76 19.91
C ASP A 71 21.24 1.38 20.89
N GLY A 72 20.29 0.60 21.39
CA GLY A 72 19.23 1.01 22.30
C GLY A 72 18.06 1.74 21.63
N THR A 73 18.11 2.00 20.33
CA THR A 73 17.01 2.66 19.60
C THR A 73 15.84 1.71 19.38
N MET A 74 14.63 2.26 19.35
CA MET A 74 13.41 1.50 19.05
C MET A 74 13.08 1.64 17.57
N LYS A 75 13.06 0.51 16.85
CA LYS A 75 12.70 0.47 15.42
C LYS A 75 11.42 -0.33 15.23
N THR A 76 10.49 0.22 14.44
CA THR A 76 9.35 -0.56 13.96
C THR A 76 9.80 -1.45 12.82
N VAL A 77 9.68 -2.76 13.01
CA VAL A 77 10.09 -3.80 12.05
C VAL A 77 8.84 -4.50 11.54
N PHE A 78 8.76 -4.67 10.23
CA PHE A 78 7.76 -5.53 9.62
C PHE A 78 8.24 -6.97 9.75
N THR A 79 7.55 -7.78 10.55
CA THR A 79 7.97 -9.14 10.90
C THR A 79 7.33 -10.21 10.02
N ALA A 80 6.32 -9.84 9.24
CA ALA A 80 5.65 -10.76 8.33
C ALA A 80 6.45 -10.99 7.05
N ASP A 81 6.34 -12.21 6.51
CA ASP A 81 6.93 -12.55 5.22
C ASP A 81 6.25 -11.75 4.10
N SER A 82 7.06 -11.14 3.24
CA SER A 82 6.55 -10.26 2.20
C SER A 82 5.77 -11.01 1.12
N GLU A 83 6.14 -12.25 0.79
CA GLU A 83 5.42 -13.04 -0.22
C GLU A 83 4.06 -13.48 0.32
N GLU A 84 4.01 -13.95 1.57
CA GLU A 84 2.76 -14.28 2.25
C GLU A 84 1.83 -13.05 2.29
N VAL A 85 2.37 -11.90 2.68
CA VAL A 85 1.61 -10.65 2.79
C VAL A 85 1.01 -10.26 1.44
N ILE A 86 1.83 -10.28 0.39
CA ILE A 86 1.33 -9.89 -0.93
C ILE A 86 0.31 -10.93 -1.43
N SER A 87 0.55 -12.22 -1.22
CA SER A 87 -0.37 -13.29 -1.64
C SER A 87 -1.73 -13.19 -0.94
N ARG A 88 -1.73 -12.82 0.35
CA ARG A 88 -2.94 -12.86 1.18
C ARG A 88 -3.71 -11.54 1.19
N TYR A 89 -3.02 -10.41 1.12
CA TYR A 89 -3.62 -9.09 1.32
C TYR A 89 -3.62 -8.20 0.08
N SER A 90 -2.99 -8.60 -1.03
CA SER A 90 -3.12 -7.84 -2.27
C SER A 90 -4.33 -8.28 -3.10
N ALA A 91 -4.94 -7.32 -3.79
CA ALA A 91 -5.98 -7.58 -4.77
C ALA A 91 -5.44 -7.44 -6.20
N ALA A 92 -5.97 -8.25 -7.11
CA ALA A 92 -5.68 -8.14 -8.52
C ALA A 92 -6.39 -6.91 -9.13
N GLY A 93 -5.59 -5.94 -9.52
CA GLY A 93 -6.01 -4.79 -10.32
C GLY A 93 -5.81 -5.01 -11.82
N PRO A 94 -6.21 -4.03 -12.64
CA PRO A 94 -6.09 -4.16 -14.09
C PRO A 94 -4.61 -4.24 -14.53
N ASP A 95 -4.35 -4.62 -15.79
CA ASP A 95 -3.02 -4.87 -16.42
C ASP A 95 -2.01 -5.68 -15.57
N GLY A 96 -2.48 -6.48 -14.62
CA GLY A 96 -1.61 -7.28 -13.74
C GLY A 96 -1.00 -6.51 -12.57
N VAL A 97 -1.48 -5.31 -12.26
CA VAL A 97 -1.07 -4.59 -11.04
C VAL A 97 -1.64 -5.32 -9.82
N ARG A 98 -0.80 -5.68 -8.85
CA ARG A 98 -1.26 -6.08 -7.51
C ARG A 98 -1.38 -4.84 -6.63
N LEU A 99 -2.49 -4.71 -5.91
CA LEU A 99 -2.74 -3.56 -5.05
C LEU A 99 -2.84 -4.00 -3.59
N LEU A 100 -2.03 -3.40 -2.73
CA LEU A 100 -2.06 -3.55 -1.28
C LEU A 100 -2.57 -2.24 -0.67
N VAL A 101 -3.54 -2.31 0.23
CA VAL A 101 -4.06 -1.15 0.95
C VAL A 101 -3.66 -1.26 2.42
N MET A 102 -2.98 -0.23 2.92
CA MET A 102 -2.68 -0.12 4.34
C MET A 102 -3.95 0.30 5.07
N GLY A 103 -4.27 -0.37 6.19
CA GLY A 103 -5.49 -0.05 6.92
C GLY A 103 -5.50 1.35 7.54
N LYS A 104 -6.66 1.83 7.99
CA LYS A 104 -6.80 3.16 8.61
C LYS A 104 -6.00 3.31 9.91
N ILE A 105 -5.40 4.49 10.11
CA ILE A 105 -4.74 4.84 11.38
C ILE A 105 -5.84 5.25 12.35
N ASN A 106 -6.23 4.38 13.27
CA ASN A 106 -6.99 4.81 14.45
C ASN A 106 -5.99 5.38 15.47
N HIS A 107 -5.53 6.62 15.25
CA HIS A 107 -4.95 7.43 16.33
C HIS A 107 -5.99 8.48 16.69
N GLY A 108 -6.95 8.07 17.53
CA GLY A 108 -7.63 8.97 18.44
C GLY A 108 -6.94 8.84 19.80
N GLY A 109 -6.17 9.85 20.20
CA GLY A 109 -5.76 10.10 21.58
C GLY A 109 -4.67 9.22 22.17
N ALA A 110 -3.44 9.74 22.19
CA ALA A 110 -2.48 9.54 23.30
C ALA A 110 -1.41 10.65 23.19
N GLY A 111 -1.88 11.88 23.35
CA GLY A 111 -1.10 12.99 23.87
C GLY A 111 -1.67 13.36 25.23
#